data_AF-A0A7Y5M8Q6-F1
#
_entry.id   AF-A0A7Y5M8Q6-F1
#
_cell.length_a   1.000
_cell.length_b   1.000
_cell.length_c   1.000
_cell.angle_alpha   90.00
_cell.angle_beta   90.00
_cell.angle_gamma   90.00
#
_symmetry.space_group_name_H-M   'P 1'
#
loop_
_entity.id
_entity.type
_entity.pdbx_description
1 polymer ?
#
loop_
_entity_poly.entity_id
_entity_poly.type
_entity_poly.pdbx_seq_one_letter_code
_entity_poly.pdbx_strand_id
1 'polypeptide(L)'
;QFLPLKRGIFQDLMAAHPEQFEREALKQALGIHTRSTRYLQCVAAGQPRHDLQGQPVEDMAPEHVHQALLEVYRRRQGRGPDDLLPKLRARIVRNIEASGLTREDYAERVRTRDEAANALLDEALAELAAKQAREEALLRAFEASGKSLAEFADMYGMDPRTVERSLHSARQRAAAPAAPAADA
;
A
#
# COMPACT_ATOMS: atom_id res chain seq x y z
N GLN A 1 -9.37 7.93 -18.52
CA GLN A 1 -8.90 7.24 -17.30
C GLN A 1 -8.70 8.29 -16.21
N PHE A 2 -8.93 7.97 -14.93
CA PHE A 2 -8.61 8.90 -13.82
C PHE A 2 -7.17 8.66 -13.38
N LEU A 3 -6.43 9.72 -13.08
CA LEU A 3 -5.03 9.65 -12.63
C LEU A 3 -4.87 10.53 -11.38
N PRO A 4 -4.12 10.09 -10.35
CA PRO A 4 -3.81 10.95 -9.21
C PRO A 4 -3.06 12.20 -9.66
N LEU A 5 -3.45 13.37 -9.15
CA LEU A 5 -2.87 14.65 -9.57
C LEU A 5 -1.56 14.94 -8.84
N LYS A 6 -0.62 15.55 -9.57
CA LYS A 6 0.61 16.17 -9.04
C LYS A 6 0.29 17.15 -7.92
N ARG A 7 1.16 17.23 -6.91
CA ARG A 7 1.07 18.26 -5.87
C ARG A 7 1.24 19.65 -6.50
N GLY A 8 0.33 20.57 -6.19
CA GLY A 8 0.34 21.91 -6.80
C GLY A 8 -0.30 21.99 -8.19
N ILE A 9 -1.01 20.95 -8.66
CA ILE A 9 -1.71 20.93 -9.97
C ILE A 9 -2.60 22.15 -10.22
N PHE A 10 -3.16 22.75 -9.15
CA PHE A 10 -3.93 23.97 -9.24
C PHE A 10 -3.11 25.13 -9.84
N GLN A 11 -1.87 25.31 -9.40
CA GLN A 11 -0.99 26.35 -9.91
C GLN A 11 -0.58 26.06 -11.36
N ASP A 12 -0.28 24.80 -11.67
CA ASP A 12 0.03 24.36 -13.03
C ASP A 12 -1.14 24.69 -13.98
N LEU A 13 -2.39 24.44 -13.56
CA LEU A 13 -3.59 24.76 -14.34
C LEU A 13 -3.79 26.27 -14.54
N MET A 14 -3.62 27.06 -13.47
CA MET A 14 -3.73 28.51 -13.55
C MET A 14 -2.66 29.13 -14.47
N ALA A 15 -1.45 28.57 -14.46
CA ALA A 15 -0.33 29.04 -15.28
C ALA A 15 -0.47 28.63 -16.76
N ALA A 16 -0.96 27.41 -17.03
CA ALA A 16 -1.15 26.92 -18.39
C ALA A 16 -2.36 27.56 -19.11
N HIS A 17 -3.35 28.01 -18.34
CA HIS A 17 -4.60 28.56 -18.86
C HIS A 17 -4.95 29.90 -18.19
N PRO A 18 -4.10 30.94 -18.33
CA PRO A 18 -4.38 32.24 -17.78
C PRO A 18 -5.71 32.74 -18.35
N GLU A 19 -6.61 33.19 -17.46
CA GLU A 19 -7.95 33.74 -17.78
C GLU A 19 -9.05 32.73 -18.19
N GLN A 20 -8.74 31.46 -18.45
CA GLN A 20 -9.81 30.48 -18.78
C GLN A 20 -10.56 29.98 -17.54
N PHE A 21 -9.92 29.95 -16.38
CA PHE A 21 -10.52 29.43 -15.15
C PHE A 21 -10.73 30.54 -14.12
N GLU A 22 -11.95 30.62 -13.61
CA GLU A 22 -12.20 31.32 -12.36
C GLU A 22 -11.61 30.49 -11.21
N ARG A 23 -10.87 31.16 -10.32
CA ARG A 23 -10.02 30.54 -9.30
C ARG A 23 -10.80 29.71 -8.29
N GLU A 24 -11.92 30.22 -7.77
CA GLU A 24 -12.70 29.53 -6.76
C GLU A 24 -13.50 28.36 -7.36
N ALA A 25 -14.04 28.52 -8.57
CA ALA A 25 -14.67 27.48 -9.35
C ALA A 25 -13.69 26.33 -9.64
N LEU A 26 -12.44 26.64 -10.01
CA LEU A 26 -11.41 25.62 -10.24
C LEU A 26 -11.08 24.84 -8.96
N LYS A 27 -10.90 25.54 -7.83
CA LYS A 27 -10.69 24.86 -6.53
C LYS A 27 -11.86 23.95 -6.17
N GLN A 28 -13.09 24.40 -6.39
CA GLN A 28 -14.29 23.60 -6.14
C GLN A 28 -14.31 22.36 -7.03
N ALA A 29 -14.05 22.52 -8.33
CA ALA A 29 -13.99 21.41 -9.29
C ALA A 29 -12.91 20.38 -8.91
N LEU A 30 -11.71 20.83 -8.56
CA LEU A 30 -10.64 19.96 -8.07
C LEU A 30 -11.01 19.27 -6.75
N GLY A 31 -11.70 19.97 -5.85
CA GLY A 31 -12.21 19.40 -4.61
C GLY A 31 -13.23 18.29 -4.84
N ILE A 32 -14.14 18.45 -5.81
CA ILE A 32 -15.09 17.41 -6.22
C ILE A 32 -14.35 16.23 -6.87
N HIS A 33 -13.43 16.53 -7.80
CA HIS A 33 -12.68 15.51 -8.52
C HIS A 33 -11.87 14.60 -7.59
N THR A 34 -11.05 15.20 -6.71
CA THR A 34 -10.13 14.47 -5.82
C THR A 34 -10.85 13.70 -4.71
N ARG A 35 -12.11 14.05 -4.40
CA ARG A 35 -12.96 13.30 -3.46
C ARG A 35 -13.84 12.27 -4.15
N SER A 36 -13.87 12.19 -5.47
CA SER A 36 -14.70 11.23 -6.20
C SER A 36 -14.23 9.78 -5.94
N THR A 37 -15.16 8.82 -5.91
CA THR A 37 -14.80 7.41 -5.68
C THR A 37 -13.86 6.88 -6.77
N ARG A 38 -14.02 7.32 -8.02
CA ARG A 38 -13.16 6.93 -9.14
C ARG A 38 -11.72 7.40 -8.95
N TYR A 39 -11.54 8.62 -8.45
CA TYR A 39 -10.21 9.15 -8.14
C TYR A 39 -9.56 8.37 -6.98
N LEU A 40 -10.30 8.17 -5.90
CA LEU A 40 -9.81 7.43 -4.73
C LEU A 40 -9.47 5.97 -5.05
N GLN A 41 -10.14 5.35 -6.02
CA GLN A 41 -9.76 4.02 -6.51
C GLN A 41 -8.36 4.00 -7.14
N CYS A 42 -7.98 5.04 -7.89
CA CYS A 42 -6.64 5.17 -8.46
C CYS A 42 -5.58 5.42 -7.38
N VAL A 43 -5.90 6.26 -6.39
CA VAL A 43 -5.01 6.48 -5.22
C VAL A 43 -4.84 5.19 -4.41
N ALA A 44 -5.93 4.47 -4.14
CA ALA A 44 -5.89 3.19 -3.42
C ALA A 44 -5.19 2.08 -4.22
N ALA A 45 -5.04 2.24 -5.53
CA ALA A 45 -4.24 1.35 -6.38
C ALA A 45 -2.74 1.69 -6.36
N GLY A 46 -2.33 2.75 -5.66
CA GLY A 46 -0.94 3.18 -5.57
C GLY A 46 -0.40 3.78 -6.87
N GLN A 47 -1.26 4.27 -7.76
CA GLN A 47 -0.78 4.91 -8.99
C GLN A 47 0.03 6.17 -8.67
N PRO A 48 1.11 6.45 -9.41
CA PRO A 48 1.88 7.68 -9.22
C PRO A 48 1.01 8.90 -9.50
N ARG A 49 1.44 10.06 -9.00
CA ARG A 49 0.88 11.35 -9.36
C ARG A 49 1.30 11.75 -10.76
N HIS A 50 0.41 12.40 -11.48
CA HIS A 50 0.62 12.80 -12.87
C HIS A 50 0.49 14.32 -13.04
N ASP A 51 1.30 14.88 -13.93
CA ASP A 51 1.21 16.28 -14.34
C ASP A 51 0.10 16.52 -15.39
N LEU A 52 0.04 17.74 -15.94
CA LEU A 52 -0.95 18.13 -16.95
C LEU A 52 -0.76 17.41 -18.30
N GLN A 53 0.44 16.93 -18.57
CA GLN A 53 0.78 16.16 -19.75
C GLN A 53 0.53 14.67 -19.55
N GLY A 54 0.03 14.28 -18.36
CA GLY A 54 -0.23 12.89 -18.01
C GLY A 54 1.03 12.08 -17.77
N GLN A 55 2.17 12.72 -17.48
CA GLN A 55 3.41 12.03 -17.15
C GLN A 55 3.47 11.75 -15.64
N PRO A 56 3.93 10.56 -15.21
CA PRO A 56 4.13 10.26 -13.79
C PRO A 56 5.29 11.09 -13.24
N VAL A 57 5.09 11.74 -12.09
CA VAL A 57 6.05 12.70 -11.51
C VAL A 57 6.45 12.40 -10.07
N GLU A 58 5.62 11.68 -9.31
CA GLU A 58 5.85 11.40 -7.89
C GLU A 58 5.11 10.13 -7.50
N ASP A 59 5.76 9.24 -6.76
CA ASP A 59 5.10 8.05 -6.22
C ASP A 59 4.04 8.42 -5.18
N MET A 60 3.00 7.59 -5.06
CA MET A 60 1.98 7.82 -4.05
C MET A 60 2.50 7.44 -2.68
N ALA A 61 2.53 8.40 -1.75
CA ALA A 61 2.93 8.12 -0.37
C ALA A 61 2.01 7.05 0.27
N PRO A 62 2.57 6.11 1.05
CA PRO A 62 1.85 4.95 1.57
C PRO A 62 0.65 5.35 2.46
N GLU A 63 0.75 6.45 3.20
CA GLU A 63 -0.33 6.99 4.02
C GLU A 63 -1.53 7.47 3.19
N HIS A 64 -1.30 8.04 2.00
CA HIS A 64 -2.38 8.43 1.10
C HIS A 64 -3.08 7.20 0.50
N VAL A 65 -2.31 6.17 0.14
CA VAL A 65 -2.89 4.88 -0.31
C VAL A 65 -3.73 4.27 0.80
N HIS A 66 -3.21 4.25 2.04
CA HIS A 66 -3.92 3.73 3.21
C HIS A 66 -5.25 4.44 3.46
N GLN A 67 -5.24 5.77 3.49
CA GLN A 67 -6.45 6.58 3.67
C GLN A 67 -7.47 6.31 2.54
N ALA A 68 -7.03 6.22 1.30
CA ALA A 68 -7.90 5.91 0.16
C ALA A 68 -8.49 4.50 0.24
N LEU A 69 -7.74 3.51 0.73
CA LEU A 69 -8.24 2.15 0.97
C LEU A 69 -9.41 2.14 1.97
N LEU A 70 -9.24 2.81 3.11
CA LEU A 70 -10.27 2.93 4.14
C LEU A 70 -11.51 3.67 3.61
N GLU A 71 -11.31 4.79 2.90
CA GLU A 71 -12.38 5.60 2.32
C GLU A 71 -13.19 4.82 1.28
N VAL A 72 -12.53 4.13 0.35
CA VAL A 72 -13.20 3.33 -0.69
C VAL A 72 -13.98 2.19 -0.05
N TYR A 73 -13.43 1.53 0.97
CA TYR A 73 -14.13 0.49 1.71
C TYR A 73 -15.37 1.03 2.42
N ARG A 74 -15.25 2.15 3.15
CA ARG A 74 -16.38 2.78 3.85
C ARG A 74 -17.52 3.14 2.90
N ARG A 75 -17.20 3.68 1.72
CA ARG A 75 -18.21 4.00 0.68
C ARG A 75 -18.87 2.76 0.06
N ARG A 76 -18.18 1.62 0.07
CA ARG A 76 -18.67 0.37 -0.51
C ARG A 76 -19.52 -0.45 0.47
N GLN A 77 -19.22 -0.38 1.77
CA GLN A 77 -20.03 -1.04 2.80
C GLN A 77 -21.52 -0.63 2.75
N GLY A 78 -21.81 0.63 2.46
CA GLY A 78 -23.20 1.10 2.33
C GLY A 78 -23.93 0.63 1.06
N ARG A 79 -23.31 -0.22 0.22
CA ARG A 79 -23.81 -0.56 -1.12
C ARG A 79 -23.95 -2.06 -1.42
N GLY A 80 -23.68 -2.96 -0.46
CA GLY A 80 -23.86 -4.40 -0.69
C GLY A 80 -23.55 -5.29 0.52
N PRO A 81 -23.94 -6.58 0.47
CA PRO A 81 -23.82 -7.52 1.58
C PRO A 81 -22.45 -8.23 1.68
N ASP A 82 -21.52 -7.99 0.75
CA ASP A 82 -20.22 -8.66 0.73
C ASP A 82 -19.36 -8.27 1.95
N ASP A 83 -18.83 -9.26 2.66
CA ASP A 83 -17.73 -9.03 3.60
C ASP A 83 -16.45 -8.72 2.82
N LEU A 84 -16.07 -7.44 2.81
CA LEU A 84 -14.88 -6.94 2.12
C LEU A 84 -13.70 -6.71 3.08
N LEU A 85 -13.86 -6.96 4.37
CA LEU A 85 -12.78 -6.76 5.36
C LEU A 85 -11.53 -7.59 5.04
N PRO A 86 -11.63 -8.90 4.69
CA PRO A 86 -10.44 -9.69 4.35
C PRO A 86 -9.70 -9.11 3.13
N LYS A 87 -10.45 -8.65 2.11
CA LYS A 87 -9.87 -8.05 0.91
C LYS A 87 -9.20 -6.71 1.21
N LEU A 88 -9.79 -5.89 2.10
CA LEU A 88 -9.19 -4.64 2.53
C LEU A 88 -7.89 -4.89 3.30
N ARG A 89 -7.90 -5.80 4.28
CA ARG A 89 -6.73 -6.17 5.08
C ARG A 89 -5.57 -6.64 4.22
N ALA A 90 -5.83 -7.55 3.27
CA ALA A 90 -4.82 -7.99 2.31
C ALA A 90 -4.26 -6.85 1.44
N ARG A 91 -5.07 -5.82 1.13
CA ARG A 91 -4.57 -4.62 0.44
C ARG A 91 -3.72 -3.72 1.34
N ILE A 92 -4.06 -3.61 2.62
CA ILE A 92 -3.25 -2.87 3.60
C ILE A 92 -1.90 -3.58 3.78
N VAL A 93 -1.87 -4.91 3.95
CA VAL A 93 -0.63 -5.70 4.03
C VAL A 93 0.26 -5.45 2.81
N ARG A 94 -0.32 -5.53 1.59
CA ARG A 94 0.44 -5.22 0.36
C ARG A 94 0.97 -3.79 0.32
N ASN A 95 0.22 -2.81 0.83
CA ASN A 95 0.69 -1.43 0.89
C ASN A 95 1.86 -1.27 1.87
N ILE A 96 1.82 -1.95 3.02
CA ILE A 96 2.93 -1.97 3.97
C ILE A 96 4.17 -2.58 3.31
N GLU A 97 4.04 -3.75 2.69
CA GLU A 97 5.15 -4.42 2.00
C GLU A 97 5.75 -3.58 0.87
N ALA A 98 4.89 -2.94 0.05
CA ALA A 98 5.34 -2.09 -1.07
C ALA A 98 6.00 -0.79 -0.61
N SER A 99 5.67 -0.30 0.60
CA SER A 99 6.24 0.93 1.14
C SER A 99 7.73 0.81 1.52
N GLY A 100 8.22 -0.41 1.77
CA GLY A 100 9.56 -0.65 2.29
C GLY A 100 9.79 -0.17 3.74
N LEU A 101 8.77 0.38 4.40
CA LEU A 101 8.85 0.84 5.79
C LEU A 101 8.82 -0.33 6.78
N THR A 102 9.37 -0.10 7.97
CA THR A 102 9.12 -1.00 9.10
C THR A 102 7.64 -0.96 9.49
N ARG A 103 7.19 -1.97 10.25
CA ARG A 103 5.81 -2.04 10.72
C ARG A 103 5.49 -0.85 11.64
N GLU A 104 6.46 -0.47 12.45
CA GLU A 104 6.43 0.63 13.40
C GLU A 104 6.35 1.98 12.66
N ASP A 105 7.29 2.26 11.75
CA ASP A 105 7.30 3.52 10.98
C ASP A 105 6.04 3.69 10.13
N TYR A 106 5.55 2.59 9.52
CA TYR A 106 4.31 2.63 8.78
C TYR A 106 3.14 2.99 9.70
N ALA A 107 3.05 2.37 10.88
CA ALA A 107 1.96 2.63 11.83
C ALA A 107 1.98 4.09 12.31
N GLU A 108 3.15 4.64 12.61
CA GLU A 108 3.29 6.05 13.01
C GLU A 108 2.77 7.01 11.94
N ARG A 109 3.01 6.73 10.65
CA ARG A 109 2.56 7.57 9.53
C ARG A 109 1.06 7.54 9.30
N VAL A 110 0.39 6.41 9.58
CA VAL A 110 -1.02 6.22 9.19
C VAL A 110 -2.02 6.28 10.34
N ARG A 111 -1.59 6.12 11.59
CA ARG A 111 -2.50 6.13 12.74
C ARG A 111 -3.23 7.46 12.85
N THR A 112 -4.50 7.38 13.24
CA THR A 112 -5.36 8.55 13.43
C THR A 112 -6.16 8.43 14.73
N ARG A 113 -7.11 9.34 14.96
CA ARG A 113 -8.06 9.28 16.08
C ARG A 113 -9.18 8.25 15.88
N ASP A 114 -9.28 7.63 14.71
CA ASP A 114 -10.30 6.62 14.41
C ASP A 114 -9.84 5.25 14.93
N GLU A 115 -10.38 4.84 16.08
CA GLU A 115 -10.02 3.57 16.72
C GLU A 115 -10.41 2.34 15.89
N ALA A 116 -11.49 2.41 15.12
CA ALA A 116 -11.91 1.29 14.27
C ALA A 116 -10.94 1.11 13.09
N ALA A 117 -10.45 2.22 12.52
CA ALA A 117 -9.39 2.18 11.51
C ALA A 117 -8.06 1.67 12.09
N ASN A 118 -7.70 2.12 13.29
CA ASN A 118 -6.49 1.67 13.98
C ASN A 118 -6.52 0.16 14.31
N ALA A 119 -7.66 -0.37 14.77
CA ALA A 119 -7.80 -1.81 15.03
C ALA A 119 -7.60 -2.64 13.75
N LEU A 120 -8.13 -2.18 12.61
CA LEU A 120 -7.91 -2.84 11.33
C LEU A 120 -6.44 -2.82 10.90
N LEU A 121 -5.75 -1.70 11.16
CA LEU A 121 -4.30 -1.60 10.94
C LEU A 121 -3.54 -2.60 11.82
N ASP A 122 -3.87 -2.69 13.10
CA ASP A 122 -3.24 -3.62 14.05
C ASP A 122 -3.40 -5.08 13.60
N GLU A 123 -4.59 -5.44 13.14
CA GLU A 123 -4.86 -6.75 12.58
C GLU A 123 -4.05 -7.04 11.30
N ALA A 124 -3.88 -6.05 10.42
CA ALA A 124 -3.04 -6.18 9.22
C ALA A 124 -1.55 -6.32 9.57
N LEU A 125 -1.07 -5.56 10.56
CA LEU A 125 0.30 -5.64 11.06
C LEU A 125 0.57 -7.00 11.71
N ALA A 126 -0.38 -7.54 12.46
CA ALA A 126 -0.28 -8.87 13.06
C ALA A 126 -0.25 -9.97 11.99
N GLU A 127 -1.08 -9.87 10.94
CA GLU A 127 -1.05 -10.81 9.81
C GLU A 127 0.30 -10.79 9.09
N LEU A 128 0.82 -9.59 8.83
CA LEU A 128 2.14 -9.43 8.23
C LEU A 128 3.23 -10.02 9.13
N ALA A 129 3.19 -9.75 10.43
CA ALA A 129 4.13 -10.32 11.41
C ALA A 129 4.13 -11.85 11.39
N ALA A 130 2.94 -12.47 11.41
CA ALA A 130 2.79 -13.91 11.39
C ALA A 130 3.33 -14.51 10.08
N LYS A 131 3.06 -13.87 8.93
CA LYS A 131 3.63 -14.28 7.64
C LYS A 131 5.15 -14.22 7.67
N GLN A 132 5.70 -13.11 8.15
CA GLN A 132 7.15 -12.88 8.19
C GLN A 132 7.86 -13.88 9.10
N ALA A 133 7.30 -14.18 10.28
CA ALA A 133 7.81 -15.17 11.21
C ALA A 133 7.79 -16.60 10.64
N ARG A 134 6.73 -16.97 9.90
CA ARG A 134 6.66 -18.27 9.22
C ARG A 134 7.76 -18.40 8.16
N GLU A 135 7.96 -17.38 7.35
CA GLU A 135 9.00 -17.38 6.30
C GLU A 135 10.41 -17.45 6.91
N GLU A 136 10.64 -16.76 8.03
CA GLU A 136 11.91 -16.83 8.76
C GLU A 136 12.15 -18.21 9.40
N ALA A 137 11.14 -18.78 10.05
CA ALA A 137 11.23 -20.12 10.60
C ALA A 137 11.50 -21.17 9.51
N LEU A 138 10.87 -21.03 8.34
CA LEU A 138 11.12 -21.89 7.18
C LEU A 138 12.57 -21.75 6.69
N LEU A 139 13.10 -20.53 6.62
CA LEU A 139 14.49 -20.28 6.25
C LEU A 139 15.47 -20.95 7.21
N ARG A 140 15.28 -20.75 8.52
CA ARG A 140 16.15 -21.39 9.54
C ARG A 140 16.08 -22.91 9.48
N ALA A 141 14.89 -23.48 9.29
CA ALA A 141 14.72 -24.93 9.14
C ALA A 141 15.42 -25.45 7.87
N PHE A 142 15.32 -24.71 6.76
CA PHE A 142 15.99 -25.05 5.51
C PHE A 142 17.52 -25.05 5.68
N GLU A 143 18.08 -23.98 6.24
CA GLU A 143 19.52 -23.83 6.45
C GLU A 143 20.07 -24.88 7.43
N ALA A 144 19.34 -25.18 8.51
CA ALA A 144 19.74 -26.21 9.47
C ALA A 144 19.66 -27.63 8.90
N SER A 145 18.79 -27.87 7.90
CA SER A 145 18.62 -29.20 7.31
C SER A 145 19.79 -29.66 6.44
N GLY A 146 20.54 -28.71 5.83
CA GLY A 146 21.57 -29.00 4.83
C GLY A 146 21.06 -29.67 3.55
N LYS A 147 19.74 -29.76 3.35
CA LYS A 147 19.11 -30.45 2.21
C LYS A 147 19.00 -29.55 0.99
N SER A 148 18.86 -30.17 -0.18
CA SER A 148 18.43 -29.44 -1.37
C SER A 148 16.99 -28.93 -1.21
N LEU A 149 16.62 -27.92 -2.01
CA LEU A 149 15.27 -27.35 -2.02
C LEU A 149 14.19 -28.41 -2.26
N ALA A 150 14.43 -29.32 -3.21
CA ALA A 150 13.47 -30.36 -3.57
C ALA A 150 13.24 -31.35 -2.43
N GLU A 151 14.32 -31.83 -1.80
CA GLU A 151 14.26 -32.76 -0.66
C GLU A 151 13.62 -32.10 0.58
N PHE A 152 13.90 -30.83 0.80
CA PHE A 152 13.29 -30.07 1.90
C PHE A 152 11.80 -29.86 1.68
N ALA A 153 11.39 -29.49 0.46
CA ALA A 153 9.99 -29.32 0.12
C ALA A 153 9.20 -30.63 0.24
N ASP A 154 9.76 -31.73 -0.26
CA ASP A 154 9.18 -33.07 -0.15
C ASP A 154 8.98 -33.50 1.32
N MET A 155 9.98 -33.26 2.18
CA MET A 155 9.92 -33.60 3.61
C MET A 155 8.74 -32.96 4.35
N TYR A 156 8.33 -31.75 3.95
CA TYR A 156 7.20 -31.04 4.55
C TYR A 156 5.92 -31.12 3.71
N GLY A 157 5.92 -31.89 2.62
CA GLY A 157 4.78 -31.97 1.69
C GLY A 157 4.43 -30.61 1.04
N MET A 158 5.44 -29.75 0.86
CA MET A 158 5.28 -28.41 0.30
C MET A 158 5.62 -28.38 -1.19
N ASP A 159 5.01 -27.44 -1.92
CA ASP A 159 5.39 -27.15 -3.30
C ASP A 159 6.77 -26.46 -3.36
N PRO A 160 7.75 -26.96 -4.14
CA PRO A 160 9.10 -26.42 -4.19
C PRO A 160 9.17 -24.94 -4.59
N ARG A 161 8.30 -24.47 -5.51
CA ARG A 161 8.26 -23.07 -5.94
C ARG A 161 7.77 -22.15 -4.82
N THR A 162 6.82 -22.64 -4.03
CA THR A 162 6.31 -21.93 -2.86
C THR A 162 7.39 -21.78 -1.79
N VAL A 163 8.14 -22.86 -1.51
CA VAL A 163 9.29 -22.83 -0.59
C VAL A 163 10.35 -21.85 -1.11
N GLU A 164 10.73 -21.95 -2.39
CA GLU A 164 11.73 -21.07 -3.01
C GLU A 164 11.38 -19.59 -2.83
N ARG A 165 10.14 -19.21 -3.13
CA ARG A 165 9.67 -17.83 -2.96
C ARG A 165 9.71 -17.38 -1.51
N SER A 166 9.27 -18.22 -0.56
CA SER A 166 9.32 -17.90 0.87
C SER A 166 10.76 -17.74 1.38
N LEU A 167 11.67 -18.61 0.95
CA LEU A 167 13.10 -18.50 1.28
C LEU A 167 13.72 -17.24 0.67
N HIS A 168 13.39 -16.91 -0.57
CA HIS A 168 13.86 -15.70 -1.22
C HIS A 168 13.40 -14.44 -0.47
N SER A 169 12.11 -14.35 -0.14
CA SER A 169 11.56 -13.23 0.64
C SER A 169 12.18 -13.11 2.03
N ALA A 170 12.42 -14.24 2.71
CA ALA A 170 13.06 -14.25 4.03
C ALA A 170 14.52 -13.78 3.96
N ARG A 171 15.28 -14.23 2.96
CA ARG A 171 16.68 -13.80 2.74
C ARG A 171 16.78 -12.32 2.38
N GLN A 172 15.89 -11.83 1.50
CA GLN A 172 15.85 -10.41 1.17
C GLN A 172 15.58 -9.54 2.40
N ARG A 173 14.64 -9.94 3.26
CA ARG A 173 14.38 -9.23 4.52
C ARG A 173 15.53 -9.32 5.52
N ALA A 174 16.21 -10.47 5.64
CA ALA A 174 17.39 -10.60 6.47
C ALA A 174 18.58 -9.76 5.98
N ALA A 175 18.68 -9.53 4.66
CA ALA A 175 19.73 -8.73 4.05
C ALA A 175 19.41 -7.22 3.98
N ALA A 176 18.14 -6.82 4.08
CA ALA A 176 17.76 -5.42 4.05
C ALA A 176 18.18 -4.73 5.37
N PRO A 177 19.00 -3.67 5.32
CA PRO A 177 19.21 -2.83 6.50
C PRO A 177 17.87 -2.20 6.90
N ALA A 178 17.61 -2.01 8.19
CA ALA A 178 16.48 -1.21 8.65
C ALA A 178 16.54 0.15 7.92
N ALA A 179 15.57 0.41 7.05
CA ALA A 179 15.60 1.60 6.22
C ALA A 179 15.62 2.85 7.12
N PRO A 180 16.50 3.83 6.90
CA PRO A 180 16.43 5.08 7.64
C PRO A 180 15.08 5.74 7.34
N ALA A 181 14.42 6.26 8.37
CA ALA A 181 13.20 7.02 8.24
C ALA A 181 13.42 8.14 7.20
N ALA A 182 12.76 8.03 6.05
CA ALA A 182 12.81 9.08 5.03
C ALA A 182 12.17 10.33 5.63
N ASP A 183 12.99 11.36 5.87
CA ASP A 183 12.57 12.70 6.29
C ASP A 183 11.48 13.23 5.36
N ALA A 184 10.40 13.72 5.98
CA ALA A 184 9.21 14.26 5.33
C ALA A 184 9.36 15.74 4.95
#